data_AF-Q87GU9-F1
#
_entry.id   AF-Q87GU9-F1
#
_cell.length_a   1.000
_cell.length_b   1.000
_cell.length_c   1.000
_cell.angle_alpha   90.00
_cell.angle_beta   90.00
_cell.angle_gamma   90.00
#
_symmetry.space_group_name_H-M   'P 1'
#
loop_
_entity.id
_entity.type
_entity.pdbx_description
1 polymer ?
#
loop_
_entity_poly.entity_id
_entity_poly.type
_entity_poly.pdbx_seq_one_letter_code
_entity_poly.pdbx_strand_id
1 'polypeptide(L)'
;MPATHTKDVLHKFLKPGMKLSINFEFGPKDKFSYSTVYLGIKENSYLILDIPMRLLEDQVMRKLHNADVIVRGVSDTELGHVLAFKSSVLMTAVRPSPLLFIRIPGTFATKPVREHERYKLQMDCTIDHSGNIYDGSLVDFSLAGVGVQTFIEPEFKVGDRVSVVSHLSIHIGEENPCLIANIKKQPKGWVIGIRFEQPITMTEDLKTKLLEQSFLTSNV
;
A
#
# COMPACT_ATOMS: atom_id res chain seq x y z
N MET A 1 7.20 -8.52 16.75
CA MET A 1 8.14 -9.32 15.93
C MET A 1 7.45 -9.73 14.63
N PRO A 2 8.17 -10.00 13.53
CA PRO A 2 7.54 -10.51 12.32
C PRO A 2 6.88 -11.86 12.58
N ALA A 3 5.65 -12.06 12.11
CA ALA A 3 4.97 -13.35 12.15
C ALA A 3 5.34 -14.17 10.91
N THR A 4 5.51 -15.48 11.06
CA THR A 4 5.73 -16.39 9.94
C THR A 4 4.47 -17.18 9.66
N HIS A 5 4.09 -17.24 8.39
CA HIS A 5 2.88 -17.90 7.91
C HIS A 5 3.20 -18.92 6.81
N THR A 6 2.31 -19.88 6.60
CA THR A 6 2.37 -20.85 5.50
C THR A 6 1.66 -20.32 4.25
N LYS A 7 1.95 -20.93 3.10
CA LYS A 7 1.32 -20.57 1.80
C LYS A 7 -0.21 -20.52 1.82
N ASP A 8 -0.87 -21.28 2.70
CA ASP A 8 -2.33 -21.44 2.71
C ASP A 8 -3.06 -20.12 3.02
N VAL A 9 -2.41 -19.22 3.76
CA VAL A 9 -2.95 -17.89 4.10
C VAL A 9 -2.35 -16.76 3.26
N LEU A 10 -1.53 -17.08 2.24
CA LEU A 10 -0.88 -16.07 1.40
C LEU A 10 -1.90 -15.15 0.70
N HIS A 11 -3.03 -15.71 0.26
CA HIS A 11 -4.12 -14.99 -0.39
C HIS A 11 -4.75 -13.89 0.48
N LYS A 12 -4.55 -13.91 1.80
CA LYS A 12 -5.01 -12.87 2.73
C LYS A 12 -4.16 -11.60 2.62
N PHE A 13 -2.87 -11.77 2.34
CA PHE A 13 -1.88 -10.67 2.32
C PHE A 13 -1.46 -10.27 0.91
N LEU A 14 -1.56 -11.17 -0.07
CA LEU A 14 -1.16 -10.92 -1.45
C LEU A 14 -2.40 -10.95 -2.37
N LYS A 15 -2.81 -9.78 -2.84
CA LYS A 15 -3.97 -9.54 -3.70
C LYS A 15 -3.54 -9.04 -5.08
N PRO A 16 -4.16 -9.49 -6.18
CA PRO A 16 -3.87 -8.99 -7.52
C PRO A 16 -3.87 -7.46 -7.59
N GLY A 17 -2.97 -6.88 -8.38
CA GLY A 17 -2.77 -5.44 -8.50
C GLY A 17 -1.80 -4.85 -7.46
N MET A 18 -1.41 -5.61 -6.43
CA MET A 18 -0.44 -5.13 -5.44
C MET A 18 0.92 -4.84 -6.06
N LYS A 19 1.47 -3.68 -5.74
CA LYS A 19 2.87 -3.33 -6.06
C LYS A 19 3.81 -4.06 -5.11
N LEU A 20 4.78 -4.76 -5.68
CA LEU A 20 5.82 -5.47 -4.97
C LEU A 20 7.19 -4.96 -5.38
N SER A 21 8.17 -5.16 -4.53
CA SER A 21 9.60 -5.08 -4.85
C SER A 21 10.13 -6.50 -4.92
N ILE A 22 10.85 -6.81 -6.00
CA ILE A 22 11.54 -8.09 -6.17
C ILE A 22 13.03 -7.85 -6.31
N ASN A 23 13.81 -8.61 -5.56
CA ASN A 23 15.26 -8.56 -5.55
C ASN A 23 15.79 -9.92 -6.00
N PHE A 24 16.46 -9.95 -7.14
CA PHE A 24 17.17 -11.12 -7.65
C PHE A 24 18.52 -11.25 -6.96
N GLU A 25 18.88 -12.47 -6.58
CA GLU A 25 20.16 -12.81 -5.95
C GLU A 25 20.91 -13.79 -6.85
N PHE A 26 21.89 -13.29 -7.60
CA PHE A 26 22.74 -14.10 -8.48
C PHE A 26 24.06 -14.51 -7.81
N GLY A 27 24.35 -13.93 -6.63
CA GLY A 27 25.53 -14.22 -5.82
C GLY A 27 25.66 -13.22 -4.66
N PRO A 28 26.76 -13.26 -3.88
CA PRO A 28 26.90 -12.47 -2.65
C PRO A 28 26.85 -10.95 -2.86
N LYS A 29 27.35 -10.47 -4.00
CA LYS A 29 27.42 -9.04 -4.35
C LYS A 29 26.58 -8.66 -5.57
N ASP A 30 25.96 -9.63 -6.22
CA ASP A 30 25.23 -9.41 -7.46
C ASP A 30 23.73 -9.50 -7.18
N LYS A 31 23.15 -8.32 -6.94
CA LYS A 31 21.74 -8.16 -6.64
C LYS A 31 21.12 -7.15 -7.59
N PHE A 32 19.94 -7.47 -8.08
CA PHE A 32 19.18 -6.60 -8.95
C PHE A 32 17.76 -6.45 -8.40
N SER A 33 17.26 -5.22 -8.28
CA SER A 33 15.97 -4.94 -7.64
C SER A 33 15.07 -4.10 -8.53
N TYR A 34 13.78 -4.43 -8.61
CA TYR A 34 12.80 -3.62 -9.33
C TYR A 34 11.40 -3.69 -8.71
N SER A 35 10.54 -2.73 -9.10
CA SER A 35 9.13 -2.72 -8.73
C SER A 35 8.30 -3.49 -9.75
N THR A 36 7.47 -4.41 -9.28
CA THR A 36 6.57 -5.24 -10.08
C THR A 36 5.13 -5.12 -9.57
N VAL A 37 4.18 -5.65 -10.33
CA VAL A 37 2.78 -5.83 -9.93
C VAL A 37 2.50 -7.32 -9.84
N TYR A 38 1.89 -7.74 -8.74
CA TYR A 38 1.37 -9.10 -8.62
C TYR A 38 0.09 -9.25 -9.42
N LEU A 39 0.09 -10.20 -10.36
CA LEU A 39 -1.02 -10.41 -11.30
C LEU A 39 -1.93 -11.55 -10.84
N GLY A 40 -1.38 -12.57 -10.18
CA GLY A 40 -2.18 -13.66 -9.66
C GLY A 40 -1.39 -14.91 -9.34
N ILE A 41 -2.12 -15.97 -9.00
CA ILE A 41 -1.60 -17.27 -8.63
C ILE A 41 -2.28 -18.35 -9.47
N LYS A 42 -1.50 -19.29 -9.98
CA LYS A 42 -2.03 -20.60 -10.38
C LYS A 42 -1.86 -21.52 -9.18
N GLU A 43 -3.00 -21.90 -8.60
CA GLU A 43 -3.03 -22.72 -7.39
C GLU A 43 -2.10 -23.93 -7.48
N ASN A 44 -1.37 -24.18 -6.40
CA ASN A 44 -0.37 -25.25 -6.28
C ASN A 44 0.75 -25.25 -7.34
N SER A 45 0.87 -24.20 -8.15
CA SER A 45 1.84 -24.13 -9.25
C SER A 45 2.81 -22.96 -9.09
N TYR A 46 2.34 -21.72 -9.26
CA TYR A 46 3.23 -20.55 -9.34
C TYR A 46 2.51 -19.22 -9.10
N LEU A 47 3.29 -18.20 -8.75
CA LEU A 47 2.87 -16.79 -8.74
C LEU A 47 3.24 -16.15 -10.08
N ILE A 48 2.39 -15.23 -10.53
CA ILE A 48 2.55 -14.47 -11.77
C ILE A 48 2.78 -13.01 -11.42
N LEU A 49 3.90 -12.46 -11.89
CA LEU A 49 4.32 -11.08 -11.69
C LEU A 49 4.54 -10.41 -13.04
N ASP A 50 4.32 -9.11 -13.09
CA ASP A 50 4.73 -8.29 -14.23
C ASP A 50 6.26 -8.10 -14.25
N ILE A 51 6.84 -7.92 -15.43
CA ILE A 51 8.26 -7.58 -15.56
C ILE A 51 8.48 -6.66 -16.76
N PRO A 52 9.09 -5.48 -16.60
CA PRO A 52 9.38 -4.62 -17.74
C PRO A 52 10.28 -5.32 -18.77
N MET A 53 9.95 -5.20 -20.07
CA MET A 53 10.72 -5.80 -21.16
C MET A 53 12.21 -5.42 -21.11
N ARG A 54 12.49 -4.14 -20.84
CA ARG A 54 13.86 -3.62 -20.69
C ARG A 54 14.68 -4.41 -19.67
N LEU A 55 14.06 -4.87 -18.58
CA LEU A 55 14.77 -5.66 -17.57
C LEU A 55 15.09 -7.06 -18.06
N LEU A 56 14.23 -7.65 -18.89
CA LEU A 56 14.56 -8.93 -19.53
C LEU A 56 15.74 -8.75 -20.49
N GLU A 57 15.74 -7.67 -21.27
CA GLU A 57 16.81 -7.31 -22.21
C GLU A 57 18.15 -7.08 -21.51
N ASP A 58 18.16 -6.30 -20.43
CA ASP A 58 19.35 -6.02 -19.62
C ASP A 58 19.91 -7.29 -18.94
N GLN A 59 19.09 -8.35 -18.82
CA GLN A 59 19.46 -9.60 -18.16
C GLN A 59 19.57 -10.78 -19.15
N VAL A 60 19.58 -10.56 -20.47
CA VAL A 60 19.65 -11.63 -21.49
C VAL A 60 20.85 -12.57 -21.27
N MET A 61 21.98 -12.03 -20.82
CA MET A 61 23.19 -12.82 -20.54
C MET A 61 23.11 -13.62 -19.23
N ARG A 62 22.13 -13.33 -18.37
CA ARG A 62 21.93 -13.99 -17.07
C ARG A 62 20.82 -15.03 -17.21
N LYS A 63 21.12 -16.27 -16.84
CA LYS A 63 20.09 -17.33 -16.75
C LYS A 63 19.18 -17.02 -15.56
N LEU A 64 18.03 -16.40 -15.83
CA LEU A 64 17.03 -16.10 -14.81
C LEU A 64 16.37 -17.36 -14.23
N HIS A 65 16.31 -18.44 -15.00
CA HIS A 65 15.73 -19.70 -14.54
C HIS A 65 16.44 -20.22 -13.27
N ASN A 66 15.66 -20.56 -12.24
CA ASN A 66 16.10 -20.94 -10.89
C ASN A 66 16.89 -19.86 -10.13
N ALA A 67 16.92 -18.60 -10.59
CA ALA A 67 17.50 -17.53 -9.80
C ALA A 67 16.69 -17.33 -8.51
N ASP A 68 17.39 -17.18 -7.40
CA ASP A 68 16.79 -16.85 -6.11
C ASP A 68 16.24 -15.43 -6.15
N VAL A 69 15.06 -15.25 -5.58
CA VAL A 69 14.40 -13.94 -5.48
C VAL A 69 13.86 -13.71 -4.08
N ILE A 70 14.01 -12.48 -3.60
CA ILE A 70 13.34 -11.99 -2.39
C ILE A 70 12.26 -11.03 -2.82
N VAL A 71 11.01 -11.34 -2.48
CA VAL A 71 9.84 -10.53 -2.78
C VAL A 71 9.40 -9.82 -1.52
N ARG A 72 9.11 -8.51 -1.62
CA ARG A 72 8.56 -7.68 -0.55
C ARG A 72 7.38 -6.88 -1.06
N GLY A 73 6.39 -6.66 -0.22
CA GLY A 73 5.24 -5.82 -0.55
C GLY A 73 4.58 -5.25 0.70
N VAL A 74 3.71 -4.27 0.52
CA VAL A 74 2.83 -3.77 1.57
C VAL A 74 1.41 -4.16 1.20
N SER A 75 0.80 -5.02 2.01
CA SER A 75 -0.57 -5.46 1.86
C SER A 75 -1.55 -4.34 2.19
N ASP A 76 -2.72 -4.43 1.56
CA ASP A 76 -3.81 -3.48 1.68
C ASP A 76 -4.78 -3.81 2.83
N THR A 77 -4.35 -4.65 3.77
CA THR A 77 -5.01 -4.88 5.08
C THR A 77 -5.08 -3.60 5.90
N GLU A 78 -5.95 -3.54 6.91
CA GLU A 78 -6.18 -2.35 7.76
C GLU A 78 -4.87 -1.85 8.39
N LEU A 79 -4.06 -2.76 8.97
CA LEU A 79 -2.77 -2.43 9.59
C LEU A 79 -1.60 -2.29 8.59
N GLY A 80 -1.85 -2.50 7.30
CA GLY A 80 -0.84 -2.44 6.25
C GLY A 80 0.33 -3.37 6.54
N HIS A 81 0.16 -4.68 6.29
CA HIS A 81 1.22 -5.63 6.58
C HIS A 81 2.31 -5.57 5.51
N VAL A 82 3.56 -5.33 5.91
CA VAL A 82 4.70 -5.72 5.07
C VAL A 82 4.71 -7.23 5.00
N LEU A 83 4.72 -7.77 3.79
CA LEU A 83 5.01 -9.18 3.54
C LEU A 83 6.38 -9.33 2.89
N ALA A 84 7.09 -10.41 3.23
CA ALA A 84 8.35 -10.75 2.62
C ALA A 84 8.52 -12.27 2.51
N PHE A 85 9.04 -12.75 1.39
CA PHE A 85 9.37 -14.16 1.21
C PHE A 85 10.52 -14.37 0.24
N LYS A 86 11.23 -15.49 0.40
CA LYS A 86 12.19 -15.99 -0.58
C LYS A 86 11.49 -16.98 -1.51
N SER A 87 11.81 -16.92 -2.80
CA SER A 87 11.36 -17.87 -3.82
C SER A 87 12.44 -18.03 -4.89
N SER A 88 12.12 -18.74 -5.97
CA SER A 88 12.96 -18.89 -7.15
C SER A 88 12.15 -18.68 -8.42
N VAL A 89 12.79 -18.13 -9.45
CA VAL A 89 12.21 -17.99 -10.78
C VAL A 89 11.99 -19.36 -11.43
N LEU A 90 10.80 -19.58 -11.97
CA LEU A 90 10.46 -20.72 -12.79
C LEU A 90 10.74 -20.43 -14.26
N MET A 91 10.21 -19.32 -14.78
CA MET A 91 10.45 -18.90 -16.15
C MET A 91 10.03 -17.44 -16.34
N THR A 92 10.40 -16.90 -17.49
CA THR A 92 9.85 -15.65 -18.03
C THR A 92 9.12 -15.95 -19.33
N ALA A 93 8.02 -15.25 -19.59
CA ALA A 93 7.35 -15.26 -20.89
C ALA A 93 7.38 -13.84 -21.45
N VAL A 94 7.56 -13.69 -22.76
CA VAL A 94 7.61 -12.37 -23.44
C VAL A 94 6.38 -12.08 -24.29
N ARG A 95 5.55 -13.10 -24.56
CA ARG A 95 4.33 -13.00 -25.36
C ARG A 95 3.16 -13.60 -24.57
N PRO A 96 1.95 -13.01 -24.62
CA PRO A 96 1.59 -11.77 -25.32
C PRO A 96 2.15 -10.50 -24.64
N SER A 97 2.59 -10.61 -23.40
CA SER A 97 3.29 -9.56 -22.65
C SER A 97 4.40 -10.17 -21.79
N PRO A 98 5.41 -9.38 -21.39
CA PRO A 98 6.44 -9.81 -20.46
C PRO A 98 5.88 -10.18 -19.08
N LEU A 99 6.12 -11.42 -18.64
CA LEU A 99 5.67 -11.96 -17.36
C LEU A 99 6.79 -12.74 -16.69
N LEU A 100 6.81 -12.69 -15.36
CA LEU A 100 7.70 -13.46 -14.52
C LEU A 100 6.90 -14.47 -13.69
N PHE A 101 7.29 -15.74 -13.80
CA PHE A 101 6.71 -16.84 -13.05
C PHE A 101 7.68 -17.27 -11.95
N ILE A 102 7.23 -17.28 -10.69
CA ILE A 102 8.05 -17.70 -9.54
C ILE A 102 7.33 -18.79 -8.75
N ARG A 103 8.09 -19.60 -8.00
CA ARG A 103 7.51 -20.62 -7.13
C ARG A 103 6.66 -19.99 -6.02
N ILE A 104 5.61 -20.70 -5.60
CA ILE A 104 4.87 -20.31 -4.39
C ILE A 104 5.80 -20.52 -3.19
N PRO A 105 6.01 -19.51 -2.32
CA PRO A 105 6.87 -19.68 -1.16
C PRO A 105 6.26 -20.70 -0.18
N GLY A 106 7.08 -21.57 0.42
CA GLY A 106 6.59 -22.47 1.47
C GLY A 106 6.12 -21.71 2.72
N THR A 107 6.86 -20.66 3.07
CA THR A 107 6.57 -19.75 4.18
C THR A 107 6.84 -18.31 3.80
N PHE A 108 6.14 -17.37 4.43
CA PHE A 108 6.39 -15.94 4.29
C PHE A 108 6.31 -15.25 5.65
N ALA A 109 7.02 -14.13 5.77
CA ALA A 109 7.00 -13.30 6.96
C ALA A 109 6.07 -12.10 6.74
N THR A 110 5.33 -11.71 7.78
CA THR A 110 4.53 -10.49 7.82
C THR A 110 4.90 -9.63 9.02
N LYS A 111 4.72 -8.32 8.90
CA LYS A 111 4.80 -7.39 10.03
C LYS A 111 3.82 -6.23 9.79
N PRO A 112 2.95 -5.90 10.75
CA PRO A 112 2.13 -4.68 10.64
C PRO A 112 3.05 -3.47 10.59
N VAL A 113 2.78 -2.55 9.65
CA VAL A 113 3.54 -1.29 9.52
C VAL A 113 2.85 -0.16 10.27
N ARG A 114 1.54 -0.27 10.48
CA ARG A 114 0.73 0.74 11.16
C ARG A 114 0.43 0.30 12.59
N GLU A 115 0.46 1.26 13.50
CA GLU A 115 0.05 1.06 14.89
C GLU A 115 -1.48 1.06 15.04
N HIS A 116 -2.17 1.80 14.16
CA HIS A 116 -3.62 1.90 14.13
C HIS A 116 -4.19 1.41 12.80
N GLU A 117 -5.34 0.74 12.88
CA GLU A 117 -6.11 0.34 11.71
C GLU A 117 -6.54 1.55 10.89
N ARG A 118 -6.46 1.42 9.57
CA ARG A 118 -7.01 2.39 8.63
C ARG A 118 -8.29 1.83 8.02
N TYR A 119 -9.37 2.52 8.27
CA TYR A 119 -10.67 2.25 7.65
C TYR A 119 -10.71 3.01 6.34
N LYS A 120 -10.86 2.27 5.24
CA LYS A 120 -11.10 2.86 3.93
C LYS A 120 -12.49 3.45 3.91
N LEU A 121 -12.64 4.65 3.41
CA LEU A 121 -13.92 5.31 3.25
C LEU A 121 -13.84 6.29 2.08
N GLN A 122 -14.98 6.80 1.63
CA GLN A 122 -15.04 7.84 0.61
C GLN A 122 -16.05 8.88 1.06
N MET A 123 -15.56 10.06 1.44
CA MET A 123 -16.37 11.13 2.00
C MET A 123 -15.81 12.47 1.59
N ASP A 124 -16.67 13.42 1.23
CA ASP A 124 -16.23 14.77 0.91
C ASP A 124 -15.64 15.46 2.14
N CYS A 125 -14.53 16.18 1.92
CA CYS A 125 -13.87 16.95 2.96
C CYS A 125 -13.18 18.18 2.37
N THR A 126 -12.83 19.12 3.22
CA THR A 126 -11.91 20.20 2.87
C THR A 126 -10.69 20.20 3.77
N ILE A 127 -9.55 20.61 3.22
CA ILE A 127 -8.34 20.92 3.96
C ILE A 127 -8.23 22.43 4.00
N ASP A 128 -8.16 23.02 5.19
CA ASP A 128 -7.84 24.43 5.36
C ASP A 128 -6.36 24.56 5.79
N HIS A 129 -5.61 25.28 4.95
CA HIS A 129 -4.22 25.64 5.19
C HIS A 129 -4.10 27.17 5.23
N SER A 130 -4.06 27.73 6.44
CA SER A 130 -3.91 29.17 6.67
C SER A 130 -4.97 30.03 5.95
N GLY A 131 -6.21 29.56 5.87
CA GLY A 131 -7.34 30.24 5.22
C GLY A 131 -7.55 29.82 3.76
N ASN A 132 -6.63 29.06 3.16
CA ASN A 132 -6.80 28.50 1.82
C ASN A 132 -7.51 27.15 1.92
N ILE A 133 -8.67 27.05 1.29
CA ILE A 133 -9.53 25.86 1.32
C ILE A 133 -9.27 25.01 0.07
N TYR A 134 -8.95 23.74 0.30
CA TYR A 134 -8.74 22.75 -0.75
C TYR A 134 -9.83 21.67 -0.65
N ASP A 135 -10.61 21.53 -1.72
CA ASP A 135 -11.59 20.45 -1.81
C ASP A 135 -10.89 19.10 -2.03
N GLY A 136 -11.44 18.08 -1.38
CA GLY A 136 -10.94 16.72 -1.49
C GLY A 136 -11.94 15.68 -1.00
N SER A 137 -11.49 14.43 -1.01
CA SER A 137 -12.23 13.30 -0.48
C SER A 137 -11.35 12.55 0.51
N LEU A 138 -11.85 12.32 1.72
CA LEU A 138 -11.26 11.39 2.66
C LEU A 138 -11.28 9.99 2.05
N VAL A 139 -10.12 9.36 1.97
CA VAL A 139 -9.92 8.00 1.41
C VAL A 139 -9.59 6.96 2.47
N ASP A 140 -9.00 7.39 3.59
CA ASP A 140 -8.80 6.55 4.76
C ASP A 140 -8.86 7.37 6.06
N PHE A 141 -9.21 6.69 7.15
CA PHE A 141 -9.24 7.26 8.49
C PHE A 141 -8.67 6.28 9.51
N SER A 142 -7.86 6.77 10.43
CA SER A 142 -7.31 6.03 11.57
C SER A 142 -7.30 6.89 12.82
N LEU A 143 -6.99 6.27 13.96
CA LEU A 143 -6.85 6.99 15.23
C LEU A 143 -5.69 7.99 15.24
N ALA A 144 -4.72 7.90 14.33
CA ALA A 144 -3.55 8.79 14.30
C ALA A 144 -3.52 9.75 13.10
N GLY A 145 -4.54 9.71 12.24
CA GLY A 145 -4.54 10.53 11.04
C GLY A 145 -5.49 10.04 9.95
N VAL A 146 -5.53 10.80 8.86
CA VAL A 146 -6.40 10.59 7.71
C VAL A 146 -5.64 10.68 6.39
N GLY A 147 -6.17 10.03 5.37
CA GLY A 147 -5.76 10.20 3.99
C GLY A 147 -6.80 11.01 3.24
N VAL A 148 -6.37 12.06 2.54
CA VAL A 148 -7.23 12.89 1.67
C VAL A 148 -6.72 12.81 0.24
N GLN A 149 -7.62 12.61 -0.71
CA GLN A 149 -7.36 12.73 -2.13
C GLN A 149 -7.90 14.06 -2.66
N THR A 150 -7.12 14.75 -3.48
CA THR A 150 -7.54 15.97 -4.19
C THR A 150 -7.08 15.92 -5.64
N PHE A 151 -7.78 16.61 -6.53
CA PHE A 151 -7.39 16.71 -7.95
C PHE A 151 -6.38 17.83 -8.20
N ILE A 152 -6.36 18.83 -7.33
CA ILE A 152 -5.53 20.03 -7.45
C ILE A 152 -4.19 19.78 -6.77
N GLU A 153 -3.11 20.29 -7.34
CA GLU A 153 -1.80 20.23 -6.70
C GLU A 153 -1.81 21.09 -5.42
N PRO A 154 -1.53 20.49 -4.24
CA PRO A 154 -1.51 21.24 -3.01
C PRO A 154 -0.26 22.13 -2.94
N GLU A 155 -0.42 23.35 -2.43
CA GLU A 155 0.68 24.31 -2.27
C GLU A 155 1.40 24.18 -0.91
N PHE A 156 0.81 23.42 0.03
CA PHE A 156 1.42 23.10 1.31
C PHE A 156 2.48 21.99 1.21
N LYS A 157 3.34 21.92 2.22
CA LYS A 157 4.47 21.01 2.33
C LYS A 157 4.32 20.07 3.51
N VAL A 158 5.11 19.00 3.49
CA VAL A 158 5.23 18.08 4.62
C VAL A 158 5.69 18.85 5.86
N GLY A 159 4.97 18.69 6.97
CA GLY A 159 5.17 19.41 8.22
C GLY A 159 4.24 20.59 8.44
N ASP A 160 3.54 21.07 7.41
CA ASP A 160 2.63 22.21 7.56
C ASP A 160 1.40 21.85 8.41
N ARG A 161 0.93 22.83 9.19
CA ARG A 161 -0.29 22.71 10.01
C ARG A 161 -1.52 22.96 9.16
N VAL A 162 -2.49 22.07 9.23
CA VAL A 162 -3.77 22.16 8.52
C VAL A 162 -4.92 21.81 9.45
N SER A 163 -6.14 22.11 9.03
CA SER A 163 -7.36 21.54 9.62
C SER A 163 -8.11 20.75 8.54
N VAL A 164 -8.78 19.68 8.96
CA VAL A 164 -9.59 18.83 8.07
C VAL A 164 -11.04 18.95 8.49
N VAL A 165 -11.88 19.43 7.59
CA VAL A 165 -13.32 19.59 7.83
C VAL A 165 -14.05 18.48 7.08
N SER A 166 -14.80 17.67 7.82
CA SER A 166 -15.62 16.57 7.30
C SER A 166 -16.69 16.20 8.32
N HIS A 167 -17.59 15.27 7.99
CA HIS A 167 -18.54 14.73 8.98
C HIS A 167 -17.87 14.00 10.15
N LEU A 168 -16.60 13.64 10.03
CA LEU A 168 -15.81 12.98 11.08
C LEU A 168 -14.90 13.94 11.85
N SER A 169 -14.84 15.23 11.50
CA SER A 169 -13.92 16.19 12.14
C SER A 169 -14.22 16.40 13.63
N ILE A 170 -15.49 16.24 14.04
CA ILE A 170 -15.91 16.27 15.45
C ILE A 170 -15.15 15.25 16.31
N HIS A 171 -14.70 14.13 15.73
CA HIS A 171 -13.94 13.10 16.43
C HIS A 171 -12.45 13.40 16.52
N ILE A 172 -11.93 14.30 15.68
CA ILE A 172 -10.54 14.74 15.71
C ILE A 172 -10.34 15.72 16.87
N GLY A 173 -11.33 16.60 17.09
CA GLY A 173 -11.31 17.67 18.08
C GLY A 173 -10.62 18.94 17.55
N GLU A 174 -11.22 20.10 17.82
CA GLU A 174 -10.68 21.40 17.34
C GLU A 174 -9.29 21.72 17.91
N GLU A 175 -8.99 21.21 19.11
CA GLU A 175 -7.72 21.42 19.80
C GLU A 175 -6.60 20.47 19.36
N ASN A 176 -6.87 19.50 18.47
CA ASN A 176 -5.88 18.52 18.04
C ASN A 176 -5.26 18.92 16.69
N PRO A 177 -4.05 19.48 16.67
CA PRO A 177 -3.47 19.99 15.43
C PRO A 177 -3.22 18.86 14.44
N CYS A 178 -3.45 19.14 13.17
CA CYS A 178 -3.18 18.20 12.09
C CYS A 178 -1.97 18.68 11.28
N LEU A 179 -1.07 17.76 10.96
CA LEU A 179 0.17 18.03 10.23
C LEU A 179 0.23 17.22 8.95
N ILE A 180 0.68 17.82 7.85
CA ILE A 180 0.93 17.08 6.62
C ILE A 180 2.08 16.09 6.85
N ALA A 181 1.81 14.80 6.73
CA ALA A 181 2.77 13.71 6.93
C ALA A 181 3.40 13.23 5.61
N ASN A 182 2.63 13.22 4.51
CA ASN A 182 3.14 12.93 3.18
C ASN A 182 2.24 13.54 2.10
N ILE A 183 2.82 13.76 0.92
CA ILE A 183 2.11 14.16 -0.30
C ILE A 183 2.61 13.26 -1.42
N LYS A 184 1.70 12.66 -2.18
CA LYS A 184 2.04 11.74 -3.26
C LYS A 184 1.17 11.98 -4.49
N LYS A 185 1.82 12.26 -5.62
CA LYS A 185 1.15 12.30 -6.93
C LYS A 185 0.69 10.90 -7.32
N GLN A 186 -0.55 10.81 -7.78
CA GLN A 186 -1.18 9.61 -8.32
C GLN A 186 -1.79 9.92 -9.69
N PRO A 187 -2.17 8.91 -10.49
CA PRO A 187 -2.81 9.16 -11.79
C PRO A 187 -4.09 9.99 -11.70
N LYS A 188 -4.82 9.89 -10.57
CA LYS A 188 -6.08 10.60 -10.31
C LYS A 188 -5.90 11.82 -9.38
N GLY A 189 -4.76 12.51 -9.46
CA GLY A 189 -4.48 13.70 -8.66
C GLY A 189 -3.42 13.46 -7.57
N TRP A 190 -3.71 13.87 -6.35
CA TRP A 190 -2.78 13.87 -5.23
C TRP A 190 -3.41 13.17 -4.03
N VAL A 191 -2.62 12.37 -3.33
CA VAL A 191 -2.99 11.80 -2.03
C VAL A 191 -2.12 12.41 -0.97
N ILE A 192 -2.75 12.94 0.05
CA ILE A 192 -2.17 13.68 1.16
C ILE A 192 -2.43 12.87 2.43
N GLY A 193 -1.36 12.43 3.08
CA GLY A 193 -1.43 11.85 4.40
C GLY A 193 -1.35 12.95 5.45
N ILE A 194 -2.33 13.03 6.33
CA ILE A 194 -2.42 14.00 7.42
C ILE A 194 -2.34 13.23 8.74
N ARG A 195 -1.47 13.67 9.65
CA ARG A 195 -1.26 13.06 10.96
C ARG A 195 -1.80 13.97 12.05
N PHE A 196 -2.52 13.39 13.00
CA PHE A 196 -2.94 14.08 14.22
C PHE A 196 -1.75 14.21 15.18
N GLU A 197 -1.59 15.37 15.80
CA GLU A 197 -0.52 15.59 16.78
C GLU A 197 -0.67 14.63 17.98
N GLN A 198 -1.92 14.35 18.38
CA GLN A 198 -2.24 13.30 19.33
C GLN A 198 -3.22 12.27 18.71
N PRO A 199 -2.94 10.96 18.86
CA PRO A 199 -3.92 9.95 18.49
C PRO A 199 -5.23 10.12 19.26
N ILE A 200 -6.35 9.93 18.58
CA ILE A 200 -7.68 9.98 19.18
C ILE A 200 -8.07 8.61 19.74
N THR A 201 -9.08 8.59 20.62
CA THR A 201 -9.60 7.35 21.19
C THR A 201 -10.72 6.79 20.32
N MET A 202 -10.72 5.47 20.10
CA MET A 202 -11.83 4.80 19.42
C MET A 202 -13.06 4.75 20.33
N THR A 203 -14.03 5.64 20.10
CA THR A 203 -15.34 5.59 20.74
C THR A 203 -16.28 4.64 19.98
N GLU A 204 -17.33 4.13 20.63
CA GLU A 204 -18.32 3.28 19.96
C GLU A 204 -19.04 3.98 18.80
N ASP A 205 -19.32 5.28 18.94
CA ASP A 205 -19.91 6.10 17.87
C ASP A 205 -18.96 6.22 16.67
N LEU A 206 -17.69 6.55 16.91
CA LEU A 206 -16.69 6.65 15.84
C LEU A 206 -16.50 5.31 15.15
N LYS A 207 -16.39 4.22 15.91
CA LYS A 207 -16.24 2.87 15.37
C LYS A 207 -17.41 2.49 14.46
N THR A 208 -18.63 2.75 14.91
CA THR A 208 -19.84 2.46 14.12
C THR A 208 -19.83 3.24 12.81
N LYS A 209 -19.57 4.55 12.86
CA LYS A 209 -19.48 5.40 11.67
C LYS A 209 -18.39 4.96 10.71
N LEU A 210 -17.20 4.61 11.20
CA LEU A 210 -16.09 4.16 10.36
C LEU A 210 -16.43 2.84 9.65
N LEU A 211 -17.07 1.90 10.34
CA LEU A 211 -17.49 0.63 9.76
C LEU A 211 -18.60 0.80 8.72
N GLU A 212 -19.60 1.64 9.00
CA GLU A 212 -20.67 1.96 8.05
C GLU A 212 -20.12 2.58 6.77
N GLN A 213 -19.27 3.61 6.90
CA GLN A 213 -18.67 4.27 5.74
C GLN A 213 -17.77 3.31 4.95
N SER A 214 -17.00 2.47 5.64
CA SER A 214 -16.14 1.49 4.98
C SER A 214 -16.91 0.42 4.22
N PHE A 215 -18.06 0.00 4.75
CA PHE A 215 -18.96 -0.93 4.07
C PHE A 215 -19.57 -0.29 2.81
N LEU A 216 -19.99 0.98 2.89
CA LEU A 216 -20.53 1.70 1.72
C LEU A 216 -19.49 1.82 0.60
N THR A 217 -18.24 2.12 0.93
CA THR A 217 -17.15 2.23 -0.06
C THR A 217 -16.75 0.89 -0.67
N SER A 218 -16.90 -0.22 0.07
CA SER A 218 -16.56 -1.56 -0.43
C SER A 218 -17.56 -2.12 -1.45
N ASN A 219 -18.76 -1.53 -1.55
CA ASN A 219 -19.82 -1.95 -2.46
C ASN A 219 -19.92 -1.08 -3.74
N VAL A 220 -18.95 -0.18 -3.97
CA VAL A 220 -18.82 0.69 -5.15
C VAL A 220 -17.60 0.27 -5.95
#